data_AF-A0A662GSZ1-F1
#
_entry.id   AF-A0A662GSZ1-F1
#
_cell.length_a   1.000
_cell.length_b   1.000
_cell.length_c   1.000
_cell.angle_alpha   90.00
_cell.angle_beta   90.00
_cell.angle_gamma   90.00
#
_symmetry.space_group_name_H-M   'P 1'
#
loop_
_entity.id
_entity.type
_entity.pdbx_description
1 polymer ?
#
loop_
_entity_poly.entity_id
_entity_poly.type
_entity_poly.pdbx_seq_one_letter_code
_entity_poly.pdbx_strand_id
1 'polypeptide(L)'
;MSEAREMATRVVKRSLGNVEVCVVLTEDGILAGAAGHENPGVDPEALAAMFAVSMSALEFGLADQGLPRPDRMDLKIGDRHFVVRRKGGHYVVAYTKRRPNLGLVYLVLDSL
;
A
#
# COMPACT_ATOMS: atom_id res chain seq x y z
N MET A 1 -8.54 17.05 7.97
CA MET A 1 -8.04 16.06 6.98
C MET A 1 -8.04 14.71 7.69
N SER A 2 -8.54 13.62 7.10
CA SER A 2 -8.57 12.31 7.79
C SER A 2 -7.15 11.80 8.07
N GLU A 3 -6.96 11.09 9.18
CA GLU A 3 -5.67 10.49 9.58
C GLU A 3 -5.08 9.61 8.46
N ALA A 4 -5.92 8.78 7.83
CA ALA A 4 -5.54 7.94 6.70
C ALA A 4 -5.05 8.74 5.49
N ARG A 5 -5.67 9.88 5.18
CA ARG A 5 -5.20 10.77 4.10
C ARG A 5 -3.87 11.44 4.44
N GLU A 6 -3.65 11.79 5.70
CA GLU A 6 -2.35 12.30 6.16
C GLU A 6 -1.26 11.24 6.04
N MET A 7 -1.55 10.00 6.44
CA MET A 7 -0.64 8.86 6.28
C MET A 7 -0.28 8.64 4.81
N ALA A 8 -1.26 8.58 3.91
CA ALA A 8 -1.01 8.45 2.46
C ALA A 8 -0.12 9.59 1.93
N THR A 9 -0.43 10.82 2.33
CA THR A 9 0.33 12.02 1.93
C THR A 9 1.77 11.97 2.44
N ARG A 10 1.98 11.48 3.67
CA ARG A 10 3.30 11.33 4.29
C ARG A 10 4.15 10.31 3.51
N VAL A 11 3.58 9.18 3.10
CA VAL A 11 4.26 8.18 2.27
C VAL A 11 4.74 8.80 0.96
N VAL A 12 3.84 9.43 0.21
CA VAL A 12 4.19 10.03 -1.10
C VAL A 12 5.29 11.08 -0.94
N LYS A 13 5.11 12.02 -0.01
CA LYS A 13 6.08 13.11 0.21
C LYS A 13 7.45 12.62 0.68
N ARG A 14 7.50 11.68 1.64
CA ARG A 14 8.77 11.17 2.18
C ARG A 14 9.48 10.18 1.25
N SER A 15 8.78 9.62 0.27
CA SER A 15 9.38 8.72 -0.72
C SER A 15 10.33 9.40 -1.71
N LEU A 16 10.40 10.73 -1.73
CA LEU A 16 11.20 11.50 -2.68
C LEU A 16 10.93 11.08 -4.14
N GLY A 17 9.65 10.85 -4.47
CA GLY A 17 9.20 10.43 -5.80
C GLY A 17 9.41 8.95 -6.12
N ASN A 18 9.72 8.10 -5.14
CA ASN A 18 9.75 6.64 -5.34
C ASN A 18 8.36 6.00 -5.27
N VAL A 19 7.43 6.63 -4.55
CA VAL A 19 6.01 6.27 -4.52
C VAL A 19 5.24 7.33 -5.31
N GLU A 20 4.54 6.91 -6.35
CA GLU A 20 3.69 7.77 -7.18
C GLU A 20 2.29 7.87 -6.58
N VAL A 21 1.74 6.75 -6.12
CA VAL A 21 0.39 6.69 -5.52
C VAL A 21 0.46 5.93 -4.20
N CYS A 22 -0.20 6.45 -3.18
CA CYS A 22 -0.42 5.74 -1.93
C CYS A 22 -1.91 5.67 -1.62
N VAL A 23 -2.39 4.47 -1.30
CA VAL A 23 -3.76 4.20 -0.90
C VAL A 23 -3.75 3.58 0.49
N VAL A 24 -4.63 4.07 1.35
CA VAL A 24 -4.87 3.54 2.69
C VAL A 24 -6.30 3.03 2.73
N LEU A 25 -6.45 1.76 3.10
CA LEU A 25 -7.74 1.09 3.19
C LEU A 25 -7.88 0.39 4.54
N THR A 26 -9.11 0.25 5.02
CA THR A 26 -9.42 -0.59 6.18
C THR A 26 -9.15 -2.06 5.84
N GLU A 27 -9.04 -2.92 6.86
CA GLU A 27 -8.92 -4.36 6.63
C GLU A 27 -10.12 -4.95 5.89
N ASP A 28 -11.29 -4.31 5.99
CA ASP A 28 -12.52 -4.67 5.27
C ASP A 28 -12.58 -4.14 3.83
N GLY A 29 -11.53 -3.43 3.37
CA GLY A 29 -11.42 -2.98 1.99
C GLY A 29 -12.00 -1.60 1.67
N ILE A 30 -12.38 -0.82 2.67
CA ILE A 30 -12.92 0.52 2.48
C ILE A 30 -11.77 1.51 2.30
N LEU A 31 -11.81 2.32 1.24
CA LEU A 31 -10.85 3.40 1.03
C LEU A 31 -10.97 4.45 2.15
N ALA A 32 -9.90 4.60 2.93
CA ALA A 32 -9.81 5.56 4.04
C ALA A 32 -9.03 6.84 3.66
N GLY A 33 -8.12 6.73 2.70
CA GLY A 33 -7.37 7.88 2.18
C GLY A 33 -6.47 7.54 1.00
N ALA A 34 -6.18 8.53 0.16
CA ALA A 34 -5.28 8.38 -0.97
C ALA A 34 -4.46 9.65 -1.20
N ALA A 35 -3.30 9.50 -1.84
CA ALA A 35 -2.42 10.60 -2.27
C ALA A 35 -1.67 10.23 -3.54
N GLY A 36 -1.33 11.24 -4.36
CA GLY A 36 -0.51 11.09 -5.57
C GLY A 36 -1.24 10.50 -6.79
N HIS A 37 -2.52 10.17 -6.66
CA HIS A 37 -3.31 9.51 -7.70
C HIS A 37 -3.68 10.40 -8.90
N GLU A 38 -3.60 11.73 -8.76
CA GLU A 38 -3.93 12.69 -9.82
C GLU A 38 -3.05 12.52 -11.07
N ASN A 39 -1.83 11.99 -10.92
CA ASN A 39 -0.92 11.69 -12.02
C ASN A 39 -0.04 10.49 -11.58
N PRO A 40 -0.42 9.25 -11.93
CA PRO A 40 -0.64 8.81 -13.31
C PRO A 40 -2.07 8.35 -13.66
N GLY A 41 -3.12 8.91 -13.05
CA GLY A 41 -4.50 8.57 -13.39
C GLY A 41 -4.94 7.20 -12.87
N VAL A 42 -4.45 6.85 -11.69
CA VAL A 42 -4.82 5.61 -11.01
C VAL A 42 -6.08 5.84 -10.20
N ASP A 43 -7.06 4.95 -10.33
CA ASP A 43 -8.27 4.96 -9.50
C ASP A 43 -7.95 4.39 -8.09
N PRO A 44 -8.01 5.21 -7.03
CA PRO A 44 -7.74 4.75 -5.67
C PRO A 44 -8.73 3.71 -5.16
N GLU A 45 -10.00 3.80 -5.56
CA GLU A 45 -11.05 2.86 -5.13
C GLU A 45 -10.82 1.48 -5.74
N ALA A 46 -10.48 1.44 -7.04
CA ALA A 46 -10.12 0.20 -7.72
C ALA A 46 -8.89 -0.46 -7.08
N LEU A 47 -7.85 0.32 -6.73
CA LEU A 47 -6.69 -0.19 -6.02
C LEU A 47 -7.03 -0.72 -4.62
N ALA A 48 -7.86 0.01 -3.86
CA ALA A 48 -8.31 -0.44 -2.55
C ALA A 48 -9.04 -1.77 -2.64
N ALA A 49 -10.03 -1.88 -3.53
CA ALA A 49 -10.79 -3.12 -3.74
C ALA A 49 -9.87 -4.30 -4.14
N MET A 50 -8.94 -4.08 -5.06
CA MET A 50 -8.00 -5.11 -5.52
C MET A 50 -7.15 -5.65 -4.37
N PHE A 51 -6.57 -4.77 -3.54
CA PHE A 51 -5.72 -5.19 -2.43
C PHE A 51 -6.50 -5.74 -1.25
N ALA A 52 -7.73 -5.27 -1.01
CA ALA A 52 -8.61 -5.86 0.00
C ALA A 52 -8.85 -7.35 -0.26
N VAL A 53 -9.24 -7.68 -1.50
CA VAL A 53 -9.49 -9.07 -1.92
C VAL A 53 -8.19 -9.89 -1.88
N SER A 54 -7.10 -9.33 -2.40
CA SER A 54 -5.81 -10.03 -2.48
C SER A 54 -5.24 -10.35 -1.09
N MET A 55 -5.27 -9.38 -0.17
CA MET A 55 -4.80 -9.58 1.20
C MET A 55 -5.70 -10.55 1.96
N SER A 56 -7.03 -10.43 1.81
CA SER A 56 -7.97 -11.36 2.47
C SER A 56 -7.74 -12.80 2.04
N ALA A 57 -7.58 -13.03 0.73
CA ALA A 57 -7.31 -14.38 0.19
C ALA A 57 -5.96 -14.93 0.67
N LEU A 58 -4.92 -14.09 0.68
CA LEU A 58 -3.59 -14.46 1.16
C LEU A 58 -3.60 -14.79 2.66
N GLU A 59 -4.20 -13.94 3.50
CA GLU A 59 -4.27 -14.15 4.95
C GLU A 59 -5.11 -15.39 5.29
N PHE A 60 -6.20 -15.64 4.56
CA PHE A 60 -6.98 -16.87 4.71
C PHE A 60 -6.14 -18.12 4.41
N GLY A 61 -5.43 -18.13 3.27
CA GLY A 61 -4.58 -19.24 2.88
C GLY A 61 -3.43 -19.48 3.86
N LEU A 62 -2.82 -18.42 4.40
CA LEU A 62 -1.77 -18.54 5.41
C LEU A 62 -2.32 -19.10 6.74
N ALA A 63 -3.49 -18.62 7.17
CA ALA A 63 -4.14 -19.08 8.39
C ALA A 63 -4.49 -20.58 8.33
N ASP A 64 -5.00 -21.06 7.19
CA ASP A 64 -5.29 -22.48 6.94
C ASP A 64 -4.03 -23.36 7.10
N GLN A 65 -2.87 -22.81 6.76
CA GLN A 65 -1.56 -23.46 6.90
C GLN A 65 -0.91 -23.24 8.28
N GLY A 66 -1.60 -22.58 9.22
CA GLY A 66 -1.06 -22.23 10.55
C GLY A 66 0.07 -21.20 10.51
N LEU A 67 0.21 -20.44 9.41
CA LEU A 67 1.23 -19.42 9.24
C LEU A 67 0.72 -18.05 9.72
N PRO A 68 1.63 -17.19 10.23
CA PRO A 68 1.25 -15.85 10.64
C PRO A 68 0.87 -14.98 9.43
N ARG A 69 0.13 -13.91 9.69
CA ARG A 69 -0.11 -12.86 8.69
C ARG A 69 1.23 -12.26 8.22
N PRO A 70 1.35 -11.88 6.94
CA PRO A 70 2.59 -11.35 6.42
C PRO A 70 2.82 -9.93 6.93
N ASP A 71 4.05 -9.62 7.35
CA ASP A 71 4.39 -8.25 7.77
C ASP A 71 4.35 -7.28 6.58
N ARG A 72 4.71 -7.74 5.37
CA ARG A 72 4.72 -6.97 4.12
C ARG A 72 4.51 -7.88 2.92
N MET A 73 3.79 -7.36 1.93
CA MET A 73 3.73 -7.93 0.59
C MET A 73 4.41 -6.97 -0.39
N ASP A 74 5.22 -7.51 -1.29
CA ASP A 74 5.79 -6.78 -2.43
C ASP A 74 5.40 -7.52 -3.71
N LEU A 75 4.64 -6.85 -4.56
CA LEU A 75 4.23 -7.34 -5.87
C LEU A 75 4.92 -6.53 -6.96
N LYS A 76 5.82 -7.18 -7.71
CA LYS A 76 6.49 -6.59 -8.87
C LYS A 76 5.66 -6.75 -10.14
N ILE A 77 5.44 -5.65 -10.86
CA ILE A 77 4.77 -5.62 -12.17
C ILE A 77 5.68 -4.89 -13.16
N GLY A 78 6.37 -5.66 -14.00
CA GLY A 78 7.41 -5.12 -14.88
C GLY A 78 8.51 -4.43 -14.07
N ASP A 79 8.71 -3.13 -14.29
CA ASP A 79 9.69 -2.30 -13.58
C ASP A 79 9.09 -1.56 -12.37
N ARG A 80 7.83 -1.83 -11.98
CA ARG A 80 7.12 -1.16 -10.89
C ARG A 80 6.76 -2.14 -9.78
N HIS A 81 6.42 -1.61 -8.61
CA HIS A 81 6.07 -2.39 -7.44
C HIS A 81 4.81 -1.84 -6.78
N PHE A 82 4.02 -2.76 -6.22
CA PHE A 82 3.08 -2.46 -5.14
C PHE A 82 3.67 -3.00 -3.85
N VAL A 83 3.87 -2.13 -2.86
CA VAL A 83 4.33 -2.53 -1.53
C VAL A 83 3.19 -2.31 -0.55
N VAL A 84 2.77 -3.37 0.13
CA VAL A 84 1.66 -3.37 1.08
C VAL A 84 2.19 -3.65 2.49
N ARG A 85 1.76 -2.82 3.45
CA ARG A 85 2.09 -2.93 4.87
C ARG A 85 0.83 -2.73 5.71
N ARG A 86 0.77 -3.39 6.87
CA ARG A 86 -0.26 -3.10 7.89
C ARG A 86 0.22 -2.00 8.83
N LYS A 87 -0.64 -1.02 9.12
CA LYS A 87 -0.38 0.03 10.10
C LYS A 87 -1.68 0.50 10.75
N GLY A 88 -1.74 0.42 12.08
CA GLY A 88 -2.89 0.95 12.84
C GLY A 88 -4.26 0.43 12.38
N GLY A 89 -4.38 -0.88 12.09
CA GLY A 89 -5.63 -1.47 11.59
C GLY A 89 -5.98 -1.15 10.14
N HIS A 90 -5.04 -0.62 9.36
CA HIS A 90 -5.19 -0.33 7.94
C HIS A 90 -4.14 -1.06 7.11
N TYR A 91 -4.46 -1.33 5.84
CA TYR A 91 -3.45 -1.60 4.83
C TYR A 91 -3.01 -0.28 4.19
N VAL A 92 -1.70 -0.13 4.00
CA VAL A 92 -1.07 0.96 3.27
C VAL A 92 -0.42 0.38 2.03
N VAL A 93 -0.91 0.79 0.87
CA VAL A 93 -0.49 0.32 -0.45
C VAL A 93 0.27 1.43 -1.15
N ALA A 94 1.57 1.21 -1.37
CA ALA A 94 2.42 2.12 -2.13
C ALA A 94 2.64 1.58 -3.55
N TYR A 95 2.17 2.33 -4.55
CA TYR A 95 2.46 2.11 -5.96
C TYR A 95 3.65 2.95 -6.39
N THR A 96 4.70 2.30 -6.88
CA THR A 96 5.98 2.95 -7.13
C THR A 96 6.11 3.47 -8.56
N LYS A 97 7.08 4.38 -8.74
CA LYS A 97 7.64 4.67 -10.07
C LYS A 97 8.30 3.44 -10.69
N ARG A 98 8.71 3.55 -11.95
CA ARG A 98 9.61 2.57 -12.58
C ARG A 98 10.98 2.58 -11.91
N ARG A 99 11.54 1.40 -11.64
CA ARG A 99 12.85 1.16 -11.00
C ARG A 99 13.01 1.98 -9.72
N PRO A 100 12.13 1.79 -8.72
CA PRO A 100 12.18 2.54 -7.48
C PRO A 100 13.38 2.13 -6.62
N ASN A 101 13.81 3.01 -5.72
CA ASN A 101 14.65 2.61 -4.60
C ASN A 101 13.76 1.95 -3.53
N LEU A 102 13.65 0.61 -3.60
CA LEU A 102 12.80 -0.15 -2.67
C LEU A 102 13.25 -0.03 -1.21
N GLY A 103 14.56 0.09 -0.96
CA GLY A 103 15.07 0.31 0.41
C GLY A 103 14.50 1.59 1.03
N LEU A 104 14.43 2.68 0.27
CA LEU A 104 13.79 3.91 0.72
C LEU A 104 12.28 3.76 0.91
N VAL A 105 11.59 3.07 -0.02
CA VAL A 105 10.15 2.81 0.12
C VAL A 105 9.86 2.04 1.41
N TYR A 106 10.68 1.04 1.73
CA TYR A 106 10.55 0.27 2.97
C TYR A 106 10.78 1.13 4.21
N LEU A 107 11.86 1.93 4.24
CA LEU A 107 12.11 2.85 5.36
C LEU A 107 10.96 3.83 5.58
N VAL A 108 10.39 4.37 4.50
CA VAL A 108 9.25 5.28 4.59
C VAL A 108 8.04 4.58 5.19
N LEU A 109 7.69 3.38 4.72
CA LEU A 109 6.55 2.62 5.22
C LEU A 109 6.75 2.13 6.67
N ASP A 110 7.97 1.73 7.03
CA ASP A 110 8.30 1.27 8.38
C ASP A 110 8.31 2.44 9.39
N SER A 111 8.52 3.67 8.92
CA SER A 111 8.50 4.90 9.74
C SER A 111 7.12 5.57 9.91
N LEU A 112 6.07 4.94 9.37
CA LEU A 112 4.70 5.43 9.54
C LEU A 112 4.26 5.42 11.00
#